data_AF-A0A510X335-F1
#
_entry.id   AF-A0A510X335-F1
#
_cell.length_a   1.000
_cell.length_b   1.000
_cell.length_c   1.000
_cell.angle_alpha   90.00
_cell.angle_beta   90.00
_cell.angle_gamma   90.00
#
_symmetry.space_group_name_H-M   'P 1'
#
loop_
_entity.id
_entity.type
_entity.pdbx_description
1 polymer ?
#
loop_
_entity_poly.entity_id
_entity_poly.type
_entity_poly.pdbx_seq_one_letter_code
_entity_poly.pdbx_strand_id
1 'polypeptide(L)' 'MNIAICTPLAANWQQVHADCWQDDRGNRIHRVEIDDEALYHCHFAGSPLPWNAVATSLDEAIAVFSGPPE' A
#
# COMPACT_ATOMS: atom_id res chain seq x y z
N MET A 1 -11.77 10.66 22.79
CA MET A 1 -11.79 9.22 23.09
C MET A 1 -12.12 8.51 21.78
N ASN A 2 -11.11 8.07 21.03
CA ASN A 2 -11.32 7.36 19.76
C ASN A 2 -11.38 5.87 20.04
N ILE A 3 -12.56 5.27 19.90
CA ILE A 3 -12.75 3.83 20.00
C ILE A 3 -12.33 3.24 18.65
N ALA A 4 -11.11 2.75 18.56
CA ALA A 4 -10.70 1.88 17.46
C ALA A 4 -11.32 0.50 17.70
N ILE A 5 -12.41 0.21 16.97
CA ILE A 5 -12.96 -1.15 16.89
C ILE A 5 -12.02 -1.93 15.97
N CYS A 6 -10.99 -2.56 16.55
CA CYS A 6 -10.20 -3.55 15.83
C CYS A 6 -10.98 -4.87 15.81
N THR A 7 -11.78 -5.07 14.77
CA THR A 7 -12.36 -6.38 14.46
C THR A 7 -11.19 -7.37 14.27
N PRO A 8 -11.19 -8.55 14.90
CA PRO A 8 -10.12 -9.52 14.67
C PRO A 8 -10.12 -9.92 13.20
N LEU A 9 -9.02 -9.60 12.52
CA LEU A 9 -8.77 -10.02 11.14
C LEU A 9 -8.86 -11.56 11.09
N ALA A 10 -9.62 -12.07 10.12
CA ALA A 10 -9.74 -13.51 9.91
C ALA A 10 -8.33 -14.12 9.72
N ALA A 11 -8.13 -15.38 10.12
CA ALA A 11 -6.80 -15.99 10.23
C ALA A 11 -5.97 -15.91 8.92
N ASN A 12 -6.62 -15.93 7.75
CA ASN A 12 -5.99 -15.76 6.44
C ASN A 12 -5.48 -14.33 6.16
N TRP A 13 -5.92 -13.33 6.92
CA TRP A 13 -5.46 -11.95 6.83
C TRP A 13 -4.35 -11.63 7.84
N GLN A 14 -4.06 -12.52 8.79
CA GLN A 14 -3.01 -12.34 9.80
C GLN A 14 -1.59 -12.45 9.22
N GLN A 15 -1.44 -13.05 8.03
CA GLN A 15 -0.19 -13.07 7.27
C GLN A 15 0.01 -11.82 6.41
N VAL A 16 -0.99 -10.95 6.28
CA VAL A 16 -0.84 -9.67 5.57
C VAL A 16 -0.16 -8.70 6.53
N HIS A 17 1.16 -8.79 6.63
CA HIS A 17 2.01 -7.76 7.25
C HIS A 17 1.92 -6.50 6.38
N ALA A 18 0.89 -5.69 6.66
CA ALA A 18 0.54 -4.52 5.88
C ALA A 18 1.40 -3.32 6.28
N ASP A 19 2.60 -3.23 5.72
CA ASP A 19 3.34 -1.97 5.77
C ASP A 19 2.61 -0.93 4.89
N CYS A 20 2.39 0.29 5.42
CA CYS A 20 1.70 1.36 4.71
C CYS A 20 2.51 2.66 4.80
N TRP A 21 2.77 3.26 3.64
CA TRP A 21 3.45 4.56 3.50
C TRP A 21 2.52 5.57 2.84
N GLN A 22 2.59 6.83 3.25
CA GLN A 22 1.86 7.94 2.64
C GLN A 22 2.77 9.16 2.50
N ASP A 23 2.69 9.85 1.36
CA ASP A 23 3.40 11.10 1.12
C ASP A 23 2.57 12.35 1.52
N ASP A 24 3.15 13.54 1.37
CA ASP A 24 2.53 14.82 1.69
C ASP A 24 1.40 15.22 0.73
N ARG A 25 1.30 14.55 -0.43
CA ARG A 25 0.23 14.72 -1.43
C ARG A 25 -0.94 13.77 -1.19
N GLY A 26 -0.79 12.80 -0.28
CA GLY A 26 -1.80 11.82 0.09
C GLY A 26 -1.76 10.53 -0.75
N ASN A 27 -0.74 10.33 -1.58
CA ASN A 27 -0.50 9.06 -2.27
C ASN A 27 -0.12 7.98 -1.27
N ARG A 28 -0.50 6.73 -1.52
CA ARG A 28 -0.34 5.63 -0.56
C ARG A 28 0.32 4.42 -1.22
N ILE A 29 1.29 3.84 -0.53
CA ILE A 29 1.84 2.51 -0.85
C ILE A 29 1.37 1.56 0.23
N HIS A 30 0.79 0.43 -0.17
CA HIS A 30 0.42 -0.64 0.71
C HIS A 30 1.15 -1.91 0.31
N ARG A 31 2.01 -2.42 1.19
CA ARG A 31 2.68 -3.69 0.98
C ARG A 31 1.78 -4.84 1.42
N VAL A 32 1.73 -5.87 0.58
CA VAL A 32 1.01 -7.10 0.84
C VAL A 32 1.99 -8.24 0.58
N GLU A 33 2.23 -9.06 1.59
CA GLU A 33 2.90 -10.34 1.40
C GLU A 33 1.86 -11.40 1.07
N ILE A 34 2.05 -12.09 -0.07
CA ILE A 34 1.22 -13.21 -0.51
C ILE A 34 2.16 -14.31 -0.96
N ASP A 35 2.02 -15.51 -0.40
CA ASP A 35 2.80 -16.70 -0.81
C ASP A 35 4.33 -16.44 -0.84
N ASP A 36 4.86 -15.79 0.20
CA ASP A 36 6.26 -15.37 0.35
C ASP A 36 6.75 -14.31 -0.68
N GLU A 37 5.86 -13.77 -1.52
CA GLU A 37 6.15 -12.66 -2.43
C GLU A 37 5.59 -11.33 -1.89
N ALA A 38 6.38 -10.26 -1.97
CA ALA A 38 5.97 -8.93 -1.55
C ALA A 38 5.48 -8.09 -2.74
N LEU A 39 4.21 -7.69 -2.73
CA LEU A 39 3.62 -6.77 -3.69
C LEU A 39 3.33 -5.43 -3.03
N TYR A 40 3.47 -4.36 -3.81
CA TYR A 40 3.28 -2.98 -3.37
C TYR A 40 2.15 -2.35 -4.19
N HIS A 41 0.97 -2.25 -3.59
CA HIS A 41 -0.16 -1.56 -4.20
C HIS A 41 -0.04 -0.05 -4.01
N CYS A 42 0.03 0.68 -5.11
CA CYS A 42 0.14 2.12 -5.14
C CYS A 42 -1.23 2.75 -5.39
N HIS A 43 -1.59 3.79 -4.64
CA HIS A 43 -2.82 4.56 -4.79
C HIS A 43 -2.52 6.05 -4.87
N PHE A 44 -3.00 6.71 -5.93
CA PHE A 44 -2.86 8.16 -6.08
C PHE A 44 -3.96 8.89 -5.34
N ALA A 45 -3.60 9.99 -4.67
CA ALA A 45 -4.58 10.87 -4.04
C ALA A 45 -5.62 11.34 -5.06
N GLY A 46 -6.90 11.21 -4.71
CA GLY A 46 -8.03 11.57 -5.58
C GLY A 46 -8.38 10.54 -6.66
N SER A 47 -7.65 9.41 -6.76
CA SER A 47 -8.00 8.33 -7.67
C SER A 47 -9.28 7.60 -7.24
N PRO A 48 -10.24 7.37 -8.15
CA PRO A 48 -11.46 6.61 -7.86
C PRO A 48 -11.22 5.10 -7.80
N LEU A 49 -10.09 4.62 -8.33
CA LEU A 49 -9.74 3.20 -8.29
C LEU A 49 -9.06 2.85 -6.98
N PRO A 50 -9.30 1.64 -6.44
CA PRO A 50 -8.70 1.20 -5.18
C PRO A 50 -7.17 1.14 -5.26
N TRP A 51 -6.59 0.71 -6.40
CA TRP A 51 -5.14 0.66 -6.65
C TRP A 51 -4.85 1.12 -8.08
N ASN A 52 -3.91 2.04 -8.23
CA ASN A 52 -3.51 2.62 -9.52
C ASN A 52 -2.38 1.85 -10.20
N ALA A 53 -1.48 1.27 -9.41
CA ALA A 53 -0.36 0.48 -9.89
C ALA A 53 0.02 -0.58 -8.87
N VAL A 54 0.75 -1.60 -9.33
CA VAL A 54 1.34 -2.65 -8.50
C VAL A 54 2.83 -2.70 -8.82
N ALA A 55 3.66 -2.79 -7.79
CA ALA A 55 5.11 -2.91 -7.89
C ALA A 55 5.59 -4.12 -7.08
N THR A 56 6.78 -4.61 -7.40
CA THR A 56 7.41 -5.78 -6.75
C THR A 56 8.47 -5.37 -5.71
N SER A 57 8.79 -4.08 -5.65
CA SER A 57 9.71 -3.50 -4.67
C SER A 57 9.22 -2.14 -4.20
N LEU A 58 9.67 -1.71 -3.01
CA LEU A 58 9.37 -0.38 -2.48
C LEU A 58 9.94 0.73 -3.36
N ASP A 59 11.14 0.53 -3.91
CA ASP A 59 11.79 1.53 -4.78
C ASP A 59 10.99 1.75 -6.07
N GLU A 60 10.50 0.67 -6.68
CA GLU A 60 9.62 0.73 -7.84
C GLU A 60 8.30 1.44 -7.48
N ALA A 61 7.72 1.15 -6.32
CA ALA A 61 6.52 1.81 -5.83
C ALA A 61 6.72 3.32 -5.57
N ILE A 62 7.89 3.74 -5.07
CA ILE A 62 8.25 5.15 -4.90
C ILE A 62 8.46 5.84 -6.26
N ALA A 63 9.05 5.15 -7.23
CA ALA A 63 9.25 5.67 -8.58
C ALA A 63 7.92 5.99 -9.29
N VAL A 64 6.87 5.18 -9.05
CA VAL A 64 5.51 5.44 -9.57
C VAL A 64 5.00 6.84 -9.19
N PHE A 65 5.33 7.33 -7.99
CA PHE A 65 4.92 8.66 -7.53
C PHE A 65 5.88 9.79 -7.92
N SER A 66 7.14 9.45 -8.17
CA SER A 66 8.21 10.42 -8.43
C SER A 66 8.27 10.87 -9.90
N GLY A 67 7.64 10.13 -10.82
CA GLY A 67 7.74 10.38 -12.27
C GLY A 67 9.13 10.02 -12.83
N PRO A 68 9.34 10.06 -14.16
CA PRO A 68 10.67 9.85 -14.73
C PRO A 68 11.64 10.93 -14.21
N PRO A 69 12.90 10.59 -13.90
CA PRO A 69 13.90 11.60 -13.60
C PRO A 69 14.08 12.53 -14.81
N GLU A 70 14.06 13.84 -14.58
CA GLU A 70 14.34 14.86 -15.60
C GLU A 70 15.76 14.73 -16.18
#